data_AF-A0A838XVP2-F1
#
_entry.id   AF-A0A838XVP2-F1
#
_cell.length_a   1.000
_cell.length_b   1.000
_cell.length_c   1.000
_cell.angle_alpha   90.00
_cell.angle_beta   90.00
_cell.angle_gamma   90.00
#
_symmetry.space_group_name_H-M   'P 1'
#
loop_
_entity.id
_entity.type
_entity.pdbx_description
1 polymer ?
#
loop_
_entity_poly.entity_id
_entity_poly.type
_entity_poly.pdbx_seq_one_letter_code
_entity_poly.pdbx_strand_id
1 'polypeptide(L)'
;GWNIIIHYNSSIKDAQSLADEMNAKRKNSAFLIQGNLDNADDVLRIAETSLSVGGSIDGLINNASTFYPTPMGSLSQEHWDALMGSNLKAPLFLIQSLCDSLRKNKGFIINITDINVNRALINHSIYLAAKSGLQTITQSLAKELAPDIRVNAIAPGAILEPPDVTWTKEQKDNIIKLIPMSRMGNEKDIADAAIYLSEAEYVTGQILNVDGGKSL
;
A
#
# COMPACT_ATOMS: atom_id res chain seq x y z
N GLY A 1 11.23 -2.17 18.71
CA GLY A 1 11.13 -1.53 17.39
C GLY A 1 11.15 -2.61 16.32
N TRP A 2 10.44 -2.39 15.21
CA TRP A 2 10.25 -3.36 14.12
C TRP A 2 11.51 -3.59 13.30
N ASN A 3 11.81 -4.84 12.95
CA ASN A 3 12.65 -5.15 11.79
C ASN A 3 11.81 -4.95 10.53
N ILE A 4 12.37 -4.28 9.52
CA ILE A 4 11.63 -3.86 8.33
C ILE A 4 12.26 -4.50 7.10
N ILE A 5 11.43 -5.14 6.30
CA ILE A 5 11.78 -5.61 4.97
C ILE A 5 11.21 -4.59 3.99
N ILE A 6 12.08 -3.93 3.25
CA ILE A 6 11.73 -2.87 2.30
C ILE A 6 11.79 -3.48 0.90
N HIS A 7 10.61 -3.58 0.28
CA HIS A 7 10.49 -3.89 -1.12
C HIS A 7 10.81 -2.65 -1.97
N TYR A 8 11.49 -2.85 -3.10
CA TYR A 8 11.61 -1.86 -4.16
C TYR A 8 11.55 -2.52 -5.54
N ASN A 9 11.09 -1.77 -6.55
CA ASN A 9 11.11 -2.23 -7.94
C ASN A 9 12.44 -1.85 -8.62
N SER A 10 12.63 -0.56 -8.90
CA SER A 10 13.79 -0.04 -9.63
C SER A 10 14.63 0.98 -8.84
N SER A 11 14.09 1.57 -7.77
CA SER A 11 14.73 2.64 -6.97
C SER A 11 15.78 2.14 -5.98
N ILE A 12 16.79 1.41 -6.45
CA ILE A 12 17.83 0.82 -5.58
C ILE A 12 18.55 1.87 -4.72
N LYS A 13 18.83 3.07 -5.27
CA LYS A 13 19.56 4.12 -4.54
C LYS A 13 18.79 4.62 -3.33
N ASP A 14 17.50 4.92 -3.52
CA ASP A 14 16.64 5.42 -2.44
C ASP A 14 16.38 4.33 -1.40
N ALA A 15 16.15 3.09 -1.86
CA ALA A 15 15.99 1.94 -0.99
C ALA A 15 17.25 1.69 -0.12
N GLN A 16 18.44 1.75 -0.73
CA GLN A 16 19.71 1.60 -0.01
C GLN A 16 19.93 2.72 0.99
N SER A 17 19.69 3.97 0.60
CA SER A 17 19.80 5.10 1.52
C SER A 17 18.88 4.94 2.74
N LEU A 18 17.63 4.50 2.53
CA LEU A 18 16.68 4.26 3.62
C LEU A 18 17.12 3.12 4.54
N ALA A 19 17.56 2.00 3.98
CA ALA A 19 18.04 0.87 4.76
C ALA A 19 19.30 1.23 5.56
N ASP A 20 20.22 2.01 4.97
CA ASP A 20 21.44 2.48 5.65
C ASP A 20 21.09 3.41 6.81
N GLU A 21 20.13 4.33 6.63
CA GLU A 21 19.66 5.21 7.71
C GLU A 21 19.06 4.40 8.87
N MET A 22 18.21 3.42 8.57
CA MET A 22 17.60 2.55 9.58
C MET A 22 18.65 1.69 10.29
N ASN A 23 19.59 1.11 9.53
CA ASN A 23 20.65 0.26 10.08
C ASN A 23 21.69 1.04 10.88
N ALA A 24 21.90 2.33 10.59
CA ALA A 24 22.70 3.24 11.42
C ALA A 24 22.06 3.49 12.79
N LYS A 25 20.72 3.54 12.87
CA LYS A 25 19.97 3.66 14.13
C LYS A 25 19.92 2.35 14.90
N ARG A 26 19.71 1.22 14.20
CA ARG A 26 19.69 -0.11 14.79
C ARG A 26 20.24 -1.14 13.81
N LYS A 27 21.41 -1.69 14.09
CA LYS A 27 22.08 -2.65 13.20
C LYS A 27 21.17 -3.83 12.85
N ASN A 28 21.18 -4.25 11.59
CA ASN A 28 20.38 -5.37 11.05
C ASN A 28 18.88 -5.22 11.32
N SER A 29 18.36 -4.00 11.23
CA SER A 29 16.93 -3.71 11.38
C SER A 29 16.20 -3.47 10.06
N ALA A 30 16.92 -3.25 8.95
CA ALA A 30 16.34 -3.05 7.64
C ALA A 30 17.00 -3.95 6.59
N PHE A 31 16.17 -4.61 5.78
CA PHE A 31 16.58 -5.51 4.71
C PHE A 31 15.89 -5.10 3.41
N LEU A 32 16.59 -5.25 2.28
CA LEU A 32 16.06 -4.90 0.97
C LEU A 32 15.70 -6.16 0.18
N ILE A 33 14.57 -6.10 -0.52
CA ILE A 33 14.19 -7.12 -1.50
C ILE A 33 13.73 -6.41 -2.78
N GLN A 34 14.44 -6.66 -3.87
CA GLN A 34 14.02 -6.21 -5.19
C GLN A 34 12.96 -7.15 -5.76
N GLY A 35 11.99 -6.62 -6.50
CA GLY A 35 11.21 -7.39 -7.46
C GLY A 35 10.09 -6.59 -8.12
N ASN A 36 9.62 -7.06 -9.27
CA ASN A 36 8.48 -6.51 -9.96
C ASN A 36 7.18 -7.18 -9.49
N LEU A 37 6.30 -6.42 -8.85
CA LEU A 37 5.02 -6.93 -8.35
C LEU A 37 4.01 -7.28 -9.46
N ASP A 38 4.25 -6.88 -10.70
CA ASP A 38 3.42 -7.31 -11.83
C ASP A 38 3.79 -8.74 -12.29
N ASN A 39 4.96 -9.24 -11.90
CA ASN A 39 5.45 -10.58 -12.20
C ASN A 39 5.14 -11.56 -11.05
N ALA A 40 4.45 -12.66 -11.37
CA ALA A 40 4.02 -13.63 -10.35
C ALA A 40 5.18 -14.37 -9.68
N ASP A 41 6.25 -14.70 -10.43
CA ASP A 41 7.42 -15.39 -9.89
C ASP A 41 8.19 -14.47 -8.92
N ASP A 42 8.28 -13.18 -9.23
CA ASP A 42 8.86 -12.19 -8.33
C ASP A 42 8.04 -12.02 -7.05
N VAL A 43 6.70 -12.02 -7.11
CA VAL A 43 5.84 -11.97 -5.92
C VAL A 43 6.12 -13.16 -5.00
N LEU A 44 6.20 -14.37 -5.56
CA LEU A 44 6.54 -15.57 -4.79
C LEU A 44 7.95 -15.48 -4.20
N ARG A 45 8.94 -15.10 -5.00
CA ARG A 45 10.33 -14.93 -4.56
C ARG A 45 10.45 -13.89 -3.44
N ILE A 46 9.71 -12.78 -3.52
CA ILE A 46 9.67 -11.75 -2.48
C ILE A 46 9.17 -12.36 -1.17
N ALA A 47 8.08 -13.11 -1.19
CA ALA A 47 7.53 -13.74 0.01
C ALA A 47 8.51 -14.76 0.62
N GLU A 48 9.08 -15.65 -0.19
CA GLU A 48 10.06 -16.66 0.25
C GLU A 48 11.34 -16.03 0.83
N THR A 49 11.85 -15.00 0.17
CA THR A 49 13.02 -14.25 0.64
C THR A 49 12.69 -13.51 1.94
N SER A 50 11.48 -12.97 2.08
CA SER A 50 11.04 -12.29 3.30
C SER A 50 11.03 -13.22 4.51
N LEU A 51 10.51 -14.44 4.34
CA LEU A 51 10.53 -15.48 5.38
C LEU A 51 11.96 -15.90 5.73
N SER A 52 12.84 -15.99 4.73
CA SER A 52 14.23 -16.42 4.91
C SER A 52 15.07 -15.39 5.68
N VAL A 53 14.86 -14.10 5.41
CA VAL A 53 15.66 -13.01 6.00
C VAL A 53 15.06 -12.50 7.32
N GLY A 54 13.73 -12.40 7.38
CA GLY A 54 13.01 -11.93 8.57
C GLY A 54 12.83 -13.00 9.65
N GLY A 55 12.93 -14.28 9.29
CA GLY A 55 12.66 -15.43 10.14
C GLY A 55 11.15 -15.64 10.36
N SER A 56 10.45 -14.60 10.80
CA SER A 56 9.00 -14.59 10.99
C SER A 56 8.42 -13.24 10.55
N ILE A 57 7.18 -13.25 10.06
CA ILE A 57 6.46 -12.06 9.63
C ILE A 57 5.30 -11.80 10.58
N ASP A 58 5.35 -10.66 11.28
CA ASP A 58 4.28 -10.22 12.20
C ASP A 58 3.33 -9.20 11.55
N GLY A 59 3.75 -8.57 10.45
CA GLY A 59 2.98 -7.56 9.75
C GLY A 59 3.32 -7.46 8.27
N LEU A 60 2.32 -7.19 7.44
CA LEU A 60 2.46 -6.90 6.02
C LEU A 60 1.78 -5.57 5.68
N ILE A 61 2.50 -4.67 5.02
CA ILE A 61 1.96 -3.41 4.51
C ILE A 61 2.04 -3.42 2.98
N ASN A 62 0.90 -3.58 2.31
CA ASN A 62 0.80 -3.52 0.86
C ASN A 62 0.64 -2.06 0.41
N ASN A 63 1.76 -1.37 0.22
CA ASN A 63 1.83 0.06 -0.14
C ASN A 63 2.14 0.32 -1.62
N ALA A 64 2.95 -0.55 -2.26
CA ALA A 64 3.39 -0.34 -3.63
C ALA A 64 2.19 -0.19 -4.59
N SER A 65 2.28 0.80 -5.47
CA SER A 65 1.16 1.21 -6.31
C SER A 65 1.67 1.86 -7.58
N THR A 66 1.02 1.56 -8.71
CA THR A 66 1.12 2.37 -9.92
C THR A 66 -0.16 3.18 -10.09
N PHE A 67 -0.01 4.43 -10.52
CA PHE A 67 -1.11 5.37 -10.69
C PHE A 67 -0.84 6.25 -11.92
N TYR A 68 -1.65 6.06 -12.97
CA TYR A 68 -1.63 6.89 -14.17
C TYR A 68 -2.97 6.77 -14.91
N PRO A 69 -3.37 7.78 -15.70
CA PRO A 69 -4.61 7.72 -16.47
C PRO A 69 -4.51 6.74 -17.64
N THR A 70 -5.58 5.98 -17.84
CA THR A 70 -5.83 5.09 -18.98
C THR A 70 -7.18 5.46 -19.64
N PRO A 71 -7.23 6.51 -20.48
CA PRO A 71 -8.45 6.91 -21.14
C PRO A 71 -9.10 5.78 -21.95
N MET A 72 -10.44 5.79 -22.02
CA MET A 72 -11.17 4.83 -22.86
C MET A 72 -10.80 5.05 -24.33
N GLY A 73 -10.50 3.95 -25.02
CA GLY A 73 -10.00 3.96 -26.41
C GLY A 73 -8.47 3.98 -26.53
N SER A 74 -7.73 4.22 -25.44
CA SER A 74 -6.26 4.16 -25.42
C SER A 74 -5.68 3.20 -24.37
N LEU A 75 -6.51 2.62 -23.50
CA LEU A 75 -6.04 1.57 -22.58
C LEU A 75 -5.61 0.33 -23.37
N SER A 76 -4.64 -0.40 -22.82
CA SER A 76 -4.03 -1.59 -23.43
C SER A 76 -4.00 -2.74 -22.41
N GLN A 77 -3.62 -3.94 -22.86
CA GLN A 77 -3.46 -5.07 -21.94
C GLN A 77 -2.32 -4.82 -20.94
N GLU A 78 -1.25 -4.16 -21.36
CA GLU A 78 -0.11 -3.82 -20.50
C GLU A 78 -0.54 -2.85 -19.39
N HIS A 79 -1.40 -1.88 -19.71
CA HIS A 79 -1.99 -0.99 -18.71
C HIS A 79 -2.83 -1.78 -17.68
N TRP A 80 -3.64 -2.74 -18.16
CA TRP A 80 -4.41 -3.61 -17.29
C TRP A 80 -3.50 -4.42 -16.36
N ASP A 81 -2.52 -5.11 -16.93
CA ASP A 81 -1.63 -5.99 -16.19
C ASP A 81 -0.81 -5.24 -15.13
N ALA A 82 -0.32 -4.03 -15.45
CA ALA A 82 0.45 -3.22 -14.51
C ALA A 82 -0.42 -2.63 -13.38
N LEU A 83 -1.58 -2.05 -13.72
CA LEU A 83 -2.45 -1.44 -12.71
C LEU A 83 -3.12 -2.51 -11.83
N MET A 84 -3.56 -3.64 -12.40
CA MET A 84 -4.13 -4.74 -11.63
C MET A 84 -3.07 -5.55 -10.88
N GLY A 85 -1.87 -5.69 -11.47
CA GLY A 85 -0.72 -6.40 -10.91
C GLY A 85 -0.33 -5.82 -9.56
N SER A 86 0.28 -4.64 -9.61
CA SER A 86 0.77 -3.92 -8.43
C SER A 86 -0.33 -3.56 -7.41
N ASN A 87 -1.52 -3.14 -7.84
CA ASN A 87 -2.54 -2.62 -6.91
C ASN A 87 -3.51 -3.67 -6.34
N LEU A 88 -3.60 -4.87 -6.92
CA LEU A 88 -4.58 -5.87 -6.49
C LEU A 88 -4.01 -7.28 -6.40
N LYS A 89 -3.46 -7.78 -7.51
CA LYS A 89 -2.96 -9.15 -7.62
C LYS A 89 -1.84 -9.40 -6.63
N ALA A 90 -0.78 -8.61 -6.67
CA ALA A 90 0.37 -8.78 -5.79
C ALA A 90 0.01 -8.75 -4.30
N PRO A 91 -0.77 -7.77 -3.79
CA PRO A 91 -1.25 -7.79 -2.42
C PRO A 91 -1.92 -9.11 -2.01
N LEU A 92 -2.84 -9.63 -2.82
CA LEU A 92 -3.52 -10.89 -2.52
C LEU A 92 -2.55 -12.07 -2.44
N PHE A 93 -1.65 -12.20 -3.40
CA PHE A 93 -0.71 -13.33 -3.44
C PHE A 93 0.38 -13.22 -2.38
N LEU A 94 0.85 -12.01 -2.03
CA LEU A 94 1.74 -11.81 -0.88
C LEU A 94 1.06 -12.22 0.43
N ILE A 95 -0.20 -11.84 0.62
CA ILE A 95 -0.99 -12.26 1.79
C ILE A 95 -1.08 -13.78 1.83
N GLN A 96 -1.42 -14.42 0.70
CA GLN A 96 -1.51 -15.88 0.62
C GLN A 96 -0.19 -16.56 1.00
N SER A 97 0.92 -16.13 0.42
CA SER A 97 2.24 -16.72 0.65
C SER A 97 2.77 -16.52 2.07
N LEU A 98 2.40 -15.42 2.73
CA LEU A 98 2.85 -15.09 4.09
C LEU A 98 1.84 -15.51 5.18
N CYS A 99 0.69 -16.04 4.78
CA CYS A 99 -0.46 -16.31 5.65
C CYS A 99 -0.10 -17.18 6.86
N ASP A 100 0.67 -18.26 6.66
CA ASP A 100 1.03 -19.16 7.75
C ASP A 100 1.95 -18.52 8.79
N SER A 101 2.88 -17.65 8.37
CA SER A 101 3.72 -16.93 9.32
C SER A 101 2.91 -15.87 10.06
N LEU A 102 2.09 -15.11 9.35
CA LEU A 102 1.21 -14.11 9.96
C LEU A 102 0.28 -14.76 10.99
N ARG A 103 -0.32 -15.91 10.66
CA ARG A 103 -1.20 -16.67 11.55
C ARG A 103 -0.49 -17.09 12.83
N LYS A 104 0.71 -17.68 12.72
CA LYS A 104 1.51 -18.10 13.88
C LYS A 104 1.84 -16.95 14.84
N ASN A 105 2.03 -15.75 14.29
CA ASN A 105 2.40 -14.56 15.04
C ASN A 105 1.23 -13.69 15.49
N LYS A 106 -0.02 -14.10 15.21
CA LYS A 106 -1.20 -13.25 15.41
C LYS A 106 -1.08 -11.87 14.74
N GLY A 107 -0.55 -11.89 13.52
CA GLY A 107 -0.09 -10.70 12.81
C GLY A 107 -1.19 -9.81 12.24
N PHE A 108 -0.78 -8.84 11.45
CA PHE A 108 -1.70 -7.92 10.76
C PHE A 108 -1.33 -7.68 9.31
N ILE A 109 -2.32 -7.24 8.54
CA ILE A 109 -2.18 -6.79 7.16
C ILE A 109 -2.80 -5.40 7.06
N ILE A 110 -2.07 -4.47 6.43
CA ILE A 110 -2.56 -3.13 6.09
C ILE A 110 -2.41 -2.93 4.58
N ASN A 111 -3.53 -2.72 3.91
CA ASN A 111 -3.58 -2.42 2.48
C ASN A 111 -3.72 -0.91 2.27
N ILE A 112 -2.97 -0.32 1.33
CA ILE A 112 -3.16 1.08 0.95
C ILE A 112 -4.13 1.15 -0.22
N THR A 113 -5.37 1.57 0.07
CA THR A 113 -6.43 1.78 -0.92
C THR A 113 -6.44 3.24 -1.39
N ASP A 114 -7.61 3.82 -1.70
CA ASP A 114 -7.77 5.20 -2.16
C ASP A 114 -9.19 5.68 -1.85
N ILE A 115 -9.37 6.92 -1.38
CA ILE A 115 -10.71 7.48 -1.11
C ILE A 115 -11.60 7.58 -2.36
N ASN A 116 -10.99 7.58 -3.54
CA ASN A 116 -11.69 7.63 -4.82
C ASN A 116 -12.32 6.29 -5.21
N VAL A 117 -12.13 5.20 -4.45
CA VAL A 117 -12.85 3.93 -4.72
C VAL A 117 -14.37 4.14 -4.82
N ASN A 118 -14.92 5.07 -4.04
CA ASN A 118 -16.36 5.42 -4.07
C ASN A 118 -16.66 6.67 -4.93
N ARG A 119 -15.68 7.21 -5.68
CA ARG A 119 -15.81 8.43 -6.49
C ARG A 119 -15.23 8.21 -7.88
N ALA A 120 -15.98 8.54 -8.93
CA ALA A 120 -15.46 8.41 -10.28
C ALA A 120 -14.30 9.40 -10.52
N LEU A 121 -13.17 8.87 -11.00
CA LEU A 121 -12.05 9.66 -11.50
C LEU A 121 -11.92 9.41 -13.00
N ILE A 122 -12.08 10.48 -13.78
CA ILE A 122 -12.01 10.42 -15.25
C ILE A 122 -10.68 9.79 -15.67
N ASN A 123 -10.73 8.88 -16.65
CA ASN A 123 -9.61 8.13 -17.20
C ASN A 123 -8.93 7.13 -16.25
N HIS A 124 -9.46 6.82 -15.06
CA HIS A 124 -8.80 5.91 -14.10
C HIS A 124 -9.60 4.63 -13.82
N SER A 125 -10.35 4.13 -14.80
CA SER A 125 -11.26 2.98 -14.62
C SER A 125 -10.54 1.72 -14.12
N ILE A 126 -9.39 1.36 -14.70
CA ILE A 126 -8.61 0.18 -14.30
C ILE A 126 -8.04 0.36 -12.88
N TYR A 127 -7.43 1.51 -12.60
CA TYR A 127 -6.89 1.82 -11.27
C TYR A 127 -7.97 1.73 -10.18
N LEU A 128 -9.13 2.37 -10.42
CA LEU A 128 -10.24 2.34 -9.50
C LEU A 128 -10.81 0.93 -9.32
N ALA A 129 -10.90 0.14 -10.39
CA ALA A 129 -11.28 -1.27 -10.28
C ALA A 129 -10.32 -2.05 -9.39
N ALA A 130 -9.00 -1.87 -9.56
CA ALA A 130 -7.99 -2.53 -8.75
C ALA A 130 -8.09 -2.14 -7.27
N LYS A 131 -8.16 -0.84 -6.96
CA LYS A 131 -8.29 -0.34 -5.58
C LYS A 131 -9.63 -0.72 -4.93
N SER A 132 -10.72 -0.76 -5.69
CA SER A 132 -12.02 -1.25 -5.21
C SER A 132 -11.96 -2.74 -4.87
N GLY A 133 -11.30 -3.52 -5.73
CA GLY A 133 -11.02 -4.93 -5.47
C GLY A 133 -10.20 -5.12 -4.20
N LEU A 134 -9.17 -4.30 -3.98
CA LEU A 134 -8.31 -4.40 -2.80
C LEU A 134 -9.08 -4.06 -1.52
N GLN A 135 -9.96 -3.06 -1.57
CA GLN A 135 -10.87 -2.74 -0.47
C GLN A 135 -11.80 -3.92 -0.15
N THR A 136 -12.35 -4.56 -1.17
CA THR A 136 -13.25 -5.72 -1.02
C THR A 136 -12.51 -6.92 -0.44
N ILE A 137 -11.31 -7.23 -0.95
CA ILE A 137 -10.44 -8.30 -0.45
C ILE A 137 -10.05 -8.05 1.01
N THR A 138 -9.75 -6.79 1.38
CA THR A 138 -9.46 -6.42 2.77
C THR A 138 -10.59 -6.87 3.71
N GLN A 139 -11.84 -6.57 3.35
CA GLN A 139 -13.01 -6.90 4.17
C GLN A 139 -13.34 -8.40 4.16
N SER A 140 -13.14 -9.09 3.04
CA SER A 140 -13.34 -10.55 2.96
C SER A 140 -12.32 -11.28 3.81
N LEU A 141 -11.03 -10.97 3.62
CA LEU A 141 -9.93 -11.61 4.35
C LEU A 141 -9.95 -11.29 5.85
N ALA A 142 -10.47 -10.12 6.24
CA ALA A 142 -10.70 -9.82 7.65
C ALA A 142 -11.64 -10.82 8.34
N LYS A 143 -12.60 -11.38 7.61
CA LYS A 143 -13.49 -12.45 8.12
C LYS A 143 -12.84 -13.82 8.00
N GLU A 144 -12.18 -14.11 6.88
CA GLU A 144 -11.60 -15.42 6.58
C GLU A 144 -10.39 -15.75 7.47
N LEU A 145 -9.61 -14.75 7.86
CA LEU A 145 -8.37 -14.93 8.60
C LEU A 145 -8.50 -14.64 10.11
N ALA A 146 -9.66 -14.16 10.56
CA ALA A 146 -9.94 -14.01 11.98
C ALA A 146 -10.10 -15.38 12.69
N PRO A 147 -9.75 -15.49 13.98
CA PRO A 147 -9.24 -14.42 14.85
C PRO A 147 -7.71 -14.22 14.75
N ASP A 148 -7.02 -14.98 13.89
CA ASP A 148 -5.57 -15.06 13.92
C ASP A 148 -4.88 -13.89 13.22
N ILE A 149 -5.48 -13.32 12.16
CA ILE A 149 -4.87 -12.20 11.42
C ILE A 149 -5.88 -11.07 11.28
N ARG A 150 -5.44 -9.86 11.61
CA ARG A 150 -6.23 -8.63 11.38
C ARG A 150 -5.93 -8.08 10.00
N VAL A 151 -6.95 -7.69 9.25
CA VAL A 151 -6.79 -7.15 7.89
C VAL A 151 -7.53 -5.84 7.80
N ASN A 152 -6.81 -4.73 7.62
CA ASN A 152 -7.37 -3.39 7.50
C ASN A 152 -6.80 -2.67 6.27
N ALA A 153 -7.36 -1.52 5.96
CA ALA A 153 -6.82 -0.64 4.95
C ALA A 153 -6.76 0.82 5.40
N ILE A 154 -5.87 1.56 4.76
CA ILE A 154 -5.83 3.02 4.81
C ILE A 154 -6.22 3.52 3.42
N ALA A 155 -7.17 4.45 3.36
CA ALA A 155 -7.58 5.14 2.14
C ALA A 155 -7.05 6.58 2.16
N PRO A 156 -5.93 6.87 1.50
CA PRO A 156 -5.34 8.21 1.49
C PRO A 156 -6.16 9.18 0.64
N GLY A 157 -6.15 10.46 1.04
CA GLY A 157 -6.59 11.58 0.20
C GLY A 157 -5.46 12.16 -0.65
N ALA A 158 -5.43 13.49 -0.76
CA ALA A 158 -4.33 14.17 -1.44
C ALA A 158 -3.10 14.24 -0.51
N ILE A 159 -2.16 13.30 -0.67
CA ILE A 159 -0.93 13.20 0.13
C ILE A 159 0.27 13.76 -0.64
N LEU A 160 0.57 13.17 -1.80
CA LEU A 160 1.67 13.56 -2.67
C LEU A 160 1.16 13.92 -4.05
N GLU A 161 1.98 14.66 -4.79
CA GLU A 161 1.76 14.85 -6.23
C GLU A 161 1.92 13.51 -6.95
N PRO A 162 1.19 13.26 -8.06
CA PRO A 162 1.40 12.07 -8.87
C PRO A 162 2.86 11.96 -9.33
N PRO A 163 3.39 10.75 -9.49
CA PRO A 163 4.72 10.55 -10.09
C PRO A 163 4.85 11.31 -11.42
N ASP A 164 6.03 11.90 -11.64
CA ASP A 164 6.37 12.66 -12.85
C ASP A 164 5.49 13.88 -13.15
N VAL A 165 4.67 14.31 -12.17
CA VAL A 165 3.85 15.52 -12.26
C VAL A 165 4.27 16.51 -11.19
N THR A 166 4.52 17.75 -11.59
CA THR A 166 4.64 18.88 -10.67
C THR A 166 3.47 19.82 -10.91
N TRP A 167 2.59 19.94 -9.92
CA TRP A 167 1.46 20.86 -9.96
C TRP A 167 1.94 22.29 -9.82
N THR A 168 1.30 23.18 -10.59
CA THR A 168 1.41 24.61 -10.37
C THR A 168 0.83 24.99 -9.01
N LYS A 169 1.21 26.16 -8.50
CA LYS A 169 0.64 26.69 -7.26
C LYS A 169 -0.90 26.74 -7.33
N GLU A 170 -1.44 27.18 -8.46
CA GLU A 170 -2.90 27.24 -8.65
C GLU A 170 -3.57 25.87 -8.60
N GLN A 171 -2.97 24.84 -9.21
CA GLN A 171 -3.46 23.46 -9.14
C GLN A 171 -3.45 22.94 -7.69
N LYS A 172 -2.35 23.18 -6.95
CA LYS A 172 -2.24 22.85 -5.52
C LYS A 172 -3.31 23.56 -4.69
N ASP A 173 -3.46 24.87 -4.86
CA ASP A 173 -4.43 25.69 -4.14
C ASP A 173 -5.86 25.23 -4.41
N ASN A 174 -6.17 24.83 -5.66
CA ASN A 174 -7.49 24.31 -6.02
C ASN A 174 -7.77 22.96 -5.36
N ILE A 175 -6.78 22.08 -5.24
CA ILE A 175 -6.93 20.82 -4.49
C ILE A 175 -7.10 21.11 -2.99
N ILE A 176 -6.29 21.99 -2.42
CA ILE A 176 -6.33 22.33 -0.98
C ILE A 176 -7.69 22.91 -0.58
N LYS A 177 -8.32 23.74 -1.43
CA LYS A 177 -9.67 24.29 -1.19
C LYS A 177 -10.75 23.22 -1.03
N LEU A 178 -10.53 22.02 -1.56
CA LEU A 178 -11.45 20.89 -1.44
C LEU A 178 -11.19 20.04 -0.18
N ILE A 179 -10.16 20.36 0.61
CA ILE A 179 -9.76 19.62 1.80
C ILE A 179 -10.16 20.44 3.04
N PRO A 180 -11.09 19.97 3.88
CA PRO A 180 -11.49 20.67 5.11
C PRO A 180 -10.32 21.06 6.03
N MET A 181 -9.32 20.20 6.18
CA MET A 181 -8.09 20.53 6.95
C MET A 181 -7.19 21.58 6.29
N SER A 182 -7.55 22.12 5.12
CA SER A 182 -6.86 23.22 4.43
C SER A 182 -5.37 22.98 4.14
N ARG A 183 -4.98 21.71 3.98
CA ARG A 183 -3.65 21.28 3.57
C ARG A 183 -3.71 19.93 2.87
N MET A 184 -2.69 19.62 2.08
CA MET A 184 -2.41 18.23 1.70
C MET A 184 -1.91 17.45 2.92
N GLY A 185 -2.13 16.14 2.89
CA GLY A 185 -1.48 15.21 3.81
C GLY A 185 0.01 15.07 3.50
N ASN A 186 0.71 14.27 4.30
CA ASN A 186 2.08 13.83 4.02
C ASN A 186 2.27 12.37 4.45
N GLU A 187 3.44 11.81 4.17
CA GLU A 187 3.82 10.44 4.52
C GLU A 187 3.72 10.14 6.02
N LYS A 188 3.92 11.14 6.89
CA LYS A 188 3.77 10.96 8.34
C LYS A 188 2.30 10.73 8.73
N ASP A 189 1.37 11.45 8.11
CA ASP A 189 -0.07 11.25 8.37
C ASP A 189 -0.48 9.80 8.06
N ILE A 190 0.07 9.20 7.00
CA ILE A 190 -0.17 7.78 6.64
C ILE A 190 0.56 6.82 7.58
N ALA A 191 1.81 7.12 7.94
CA ALA A 191 2.59 6.29 8.86
C ALA A 191 1.94 6.21 10.25
N ASP A 192 1.43 7.32 10.79
CA ASP A 192 0.73 7.36 12.07
C ASP A 192 -0.53 6.46 12.06
N ALA A 193 -1.29 6.48 10.96
CA ALA A 193 -2.44 5.60 10.77
C ALA A 193 -2.04 4.12 10.68
N ALA A 194 -0.93 3.81 10.01
CA ALA A 194 -0.42 2.44 9.92
C ALA A 194 0.05 1.90 11.28
N ILE A 195 0.68 2.74 12.10
CA ILE A 195 1.07 2.42 13.48
C ILE A 195 -0.17 2.16 14.34
N TYR A 196 -1.20 3.00 14.25
CA TYR A 196 -2.44 2.75 14.97
C TYR A 196 -3.07 1.39 14.59
N LEU A 197 -3.22 1.11 13.30
CA LEU A 197 -3.83 -0.14 12.84
C LEU A 197 -2.98 -1.37 13.17
N SER A 198 -1.65 -1.25 13.20
CA SER A 198 -0.78 -2.36 13.59
C SER A 198 -0.94 -2.74 15.06
N GLU A 199 -1.31 -1.80 15.93
CA GLU A 199 -1.47 -2.02 17.38
C GLU A 199 -2.94 -2.27 17.79
N ALA A 200 -3.92 -1.94 16.94
CA ALA A 200 -5.34 -2.04 17.26
C ALA A 200 -5.88 -3.49 17.23
N GLU A 201 -5.71 -4.24 18.33
CA GLU A 201 -6.05 -5.68 18.43
C GLU A 201 -7.52 -6.03 18.19
N TYR A 202 -8.46 -5.09 18.36
CA TYR A 202 -9.89 -5.30 18.13
C TYR A 202 -10.41 -4.68 16.83
N VAL A 203 -9.51 -4.26 15.93
CA VAL A 203 -9.86 -3.62 14.66
C VAL A 203 -9.46 -4.54 13.51
N THR A 204 -10.46 -5.02 12.76
CA THR A 204 -10.28 -5.77 11.50
C THR A 204 -11.42 -5.43 10.53
N GLY A 205 -11.13 -5.47 9.23
CA GLY A 205 -12.06 -5.16 8.14
C GLY A 205 -12.35 -3.66 7.97
N GLN A 206 -11.64 -2.78 8.67
CA GLN A 206 -11.87 -1.34 8.59
C GLN A 206 -11.06 -0.70 7.46
N ILE A 207 -11.67 0.32 6.86
CA ILE A 207 -11.03 1.20 5.87
C ILE A 207 -10.92 2.58 6.53
N LEU A 208 -9.71 2.98 6.90
CA LEU A 208 -9.45 4.24 7.56
C LEU A 208 -9.13 5.33 6.53
N ASN A 209 -10.04 6.30 6.35
CA ASN A 209 -9.77 7.45 5.50
C ASN A 209 -8.76 8.39 6.18
N VAL A 210 -7.67 8.71 5.47
CA VAL A 210 -6.66 9.69 5.90
C VAL A 210 -6.53 10.75 4.81
N ASP A 211 -7.47 11.69 4.82
CA ASP A 211 -7.72 12.56 3.65
C ASP A 211 -8.05 14.02 4.01
N GLY A 212 -7.86 14.39 5.28
CA GLY A 212 -8.18 15.73 5.77
C GLY A 212 -9.66 16.11 5.65
N GLY A 213 -10.57 15.11 5.58
CA GLY A 213 -12.01 15.29 5.43
C GLY A 213 -12.48 15.43 3.98
N LYS A 214 -11.59 15.29 2.98
CA LYS A 214 -11.93 15.47 1.56
C LYS A 214 -13.04 14.54 1.07
N SER A 215 -13.18 13.35 1.67
CA SER A 215 -14.19 12.35 1.32
C SER A 215 -15.60 12.62 1.87
N LEU A 216 -15.73 13.54 2.83
CA LEU A 216 -17.03 14.05 3.30
C LEU A 216 -17.70 14.91 2.20
#